data_AF-A0A9E6CNW9-F1
#
_entry.id   AF-A0A9E6CNW9-F1
#
_cell.length_a   1.000
_cell.length_b   1.000
_cell.length_c   1.000
_cell.angle_alpha   90.00
_cell.angle_beta   90.00
_cell.angle_gamma   90.00
#
_symmetry.space_group_name_H-M   'P 1'
#
loop_
_entity.id
_entity.type
_entity.pdbx_description
1 polymer ?
#
loop_
_entity_poly.entity_id
_entity_poly.type
_entity_poly.pdbx_seq_one_letter_code
_entity_poly.pdbx_strand_id
1 'polypeptide(L)'
;MKGVYVYHSIQVLKTQGYSIRSIAEVLGISKTTVQEYSKLSISEAEQKLSVVRRSSKLDPFEEIYLEKLSSYPKERANKLYRHFVKDHPATSSFIPFAIESLPSSI
;
A
#
# COMPACT_ATOMS: atom_id res chain seq x y z
N MET A 1 3.06 -4.40 8.64
CA MET A 1 2.24 -5.33 9.44
C MET A 1 0.80 -5.25 8.93
N LYS A 2 0.13 -6.38 8.61
CA LYS A 2 -1.27 -6.36 8.13
C LYS A 2 -2.19 -5.83 9.24
N GLY A 3 -3.17 -4.99 8.91
CA GLY A 3 -4.03 -4.33 9.93
C GLY A 3 -4.81 -5.30 10.83
N VAL A 4 -5.20 -6.47 10.30
CA VAL A 4 -5.84 -7.56 11.07
C VAL A 4 -4.92 -8.12 12.16
N TYR A 5 -3.64 -8.31 11.83
CA TYR A 5 -2.66 -8.79 12.80
C TYR A 5 -2.47 -7.77 13.93
N VAL A 6 -2.35 -6.48 13.58
CA VAL A 6 -2.21 -5.39 14.56
C VAL A 6 -3.39 -5.37 15.55
N TYR A 7 -4.62 -5.48 15.05
CA TYR A 7 -5.81 -5.52 15.91
C TYR A 7 -5.75 -6.70 16.89
N HIS A 8 -5.52 -7.91 16.39
CA HIS A 8 -5.47 -9.10 17.25
C HIS A 8 -4.35 -9.03 18.28
N SER A 9 -3.15 -8.59 17.89
CA SER A 9 -2.02 -8.44 18.82
C SER A 9 -2.34 -7.45 19.95
N ILE A 10 -2.99 -6.33 19.64
CA ILE A 10 -3.40 -5.34 20.64
C ILE A 10 -4.44 -5.94 21.61
N GLN A 11 -5.45 -6.66 21.10
CA GLN A 11 -6.49 -7.25 21.95
C GLN A 11 -5.90 -8.32 22.89
N VAL A 12 -5.00 -9.18 22.40
CA VAL A 12 -4.31 -10.19 23.22
C VAL A 12 -3.46 -9.54 24.32
N LEU A 13 -2.67 -8.52 23.99
CA LEU A 13 -1.85 -7.85 25.01
C LEU A 13 -2.71 -7.07 26.02
N LYS A 14 -3.84 -6.52 25.58
CA LYS A 14 -4.81 -5.85 26.45
C LYS A 14 -5.48 -6.83 27.43
N THR A 15 -5.86 -8.04 26.98
CA THR A 15 -6.42 -9.06 27.89
C THR A 15 -5.39 -9.58 28.89
N GLN A 16 -4.10 -9.54 28.53
CA GLN A 16 -2.98 -9.81 29.43
C GLN A 16 -2.66 -8.66 30.41
N GLY A 17 -3.40 -7.55 30.36
CA GLY A 17 -3.23 -6.43 31.29
C GLY A 17 -2.11 -5.45 30.94
N TYR A 18 -1.55 -5.52 29.73
CA TYR A 18 -0.52 -4.56 29.31
C TYR A 18 -1.13 -3.16 29.14
N SER A 19 -0.37 -2.15 29.57
CA SER A 19 -0.71 -0.74 29.32
C SER A 19 -0.59 -0.38 27.84
N ILE A 20 -1.30 0.67 27.41
CA ILE A 20 -1.20 1.21 26.03
C ILE A 20 0.26 1.52 25.67
N ARG A 21 1.04 2.05 26.62
CA ARG A 21 2.44 2.41 26.41
C ARG A 21 3.31 1.18 26.15
N SER A 22 3.17 0.14 26.98
CA SER A 22 3.93 -1.09 26.81
C SER A 22 3.53 -1.84 25.54
N ILE A 23 2.24 -1.84 25.16
CA ILE A 23 1.77 -2.40 23.89
C ILE A 23 2.42 -1.68 22.70
N ALA A 24 2.48 -0.35 22.73
CA ALA A 24 3.10 0.45 21.67
C ALA A 24 4.61 0.14 21.53
N GLU A 25 5.30 -0.01 22.66
CA GLU A 25 6.73 -0.35 22.70
C GLU A 25 6.99 -1.77 22.19
N VAL A 26 6.17 -2.75 22.58
CA VAL A 26 6.29 -4.17 22.15
C VAL A 26 6.00 -4.33 20.65
N LEU A 27 4.95 -3.67 20.15
CA LEU A 27 4.53 -3.81 18.75
C LEU A 27 5.25 -2.83 17.80
N GLY A 28 6.01 -1.87 18.32
CA GLY A 28 6.70 -0.85 17.53
C GLY A 28 5.75 0.07 16.74
N ILE A 29 4.56 0.35 17.30
CA ILE A 29 3.52 1.17 16.66
C ILE A 29 3.17 2.39 17.50
N SER A 30 2.47 3.36 16.90
CA SER A 30 2.10 4.58 17.61
C SER A 30 1.08 4.31 18.73
N LYS A 31 1.21 5.04 19.85
CA LYS A 31 0.27 4.97 20.97
C LYS A 31 -1.16 5.32 20.55
N THR A 32 -1.32 6.24 19.60
CA THR A 32 -2.60 6.62 19.02
C THR A 32 -3.24 5.45 18.29
N THR A 33 -2.47 4.69 17.49
CA THR A 33 -2.97 3.45 16.86
C THR A 33 -3.39 2.43 17.90
N VAL A 34 -2.59 2.21 18.95
CA VAL A 34 -2.96 1.28 20.04
C VAL A 34 -4.27 1.72 20.71
N GLN A 35 -4.40 2.99 21.04
CA GLN A 35 -5.57 3.54 21.72
C GLN A 35 -6.83 3.46 20.88
N GLU A 36 -6.73 3.73 19.58
CA GLU A 36 -7.83 3.60 18.63
C GLU A 36 -8.30 2.15 18.52
N TYR A 37 -7.39 1.23 18.22
CA TYR A 37 -7.70 -0.19 18.03
C TYR A 37 -8.15 -0.89 19.33
N SER A 38 -7.72 -0.40 20.49
CA SER A 38 -8.16 -0.92 21.80
C SER A 38 -9.63 -0.63 22.10
N LYS A 39 -10.23 0.38 21.45
CA LYS A 39 -11.62 0.79 21.66
C LYS A 39 -12.59 0.20 20.63
N LEU A 40 -12.07 -0.29 19.50
CA LEU A 40 -12.89 -0.86 18.43
C LEU A 40 -13.46 -2.22 18.84
N SER A 41 -14.76 -2.39 18.62
CA SER A 41 -15.41 -3.70 18.58
C SER A 41 -14.92 -4.51 17.37
N ILE A 42 -15.17 -5.82 17.37
CA ILE A 42 -14.79 -6.69 16.26
C ILE A 42 -15.45 -6.23 14.95
N SER A 43 -16.74 -5.88 14.99
CA SER A 43 -17.49 -5.40 13.82
C SER A 43 -16.93 -4.08 13.27
N GLU A 44 -16.61 -3.11 14.13
CA GLU A 44 -16.00 -1.83 13.70
C GLU A 44 -14.58 -2.03 13.17
N ALA A 45 -13.81 -2.94 13.77
CA ALA A 45 -12.49 -3.31 13.27
C ALA A 45 -12.58 -3.96 11.88
N GLU A 46 -13.53 -4.88 11.67
CA GLU A 46 -13.81 -5.49 10.37
C GLU A 46 -14.19 -4.43 9.32
N GLN A 47 -15.08 -3.49 9.65
CA GLN A 47 -15.42 -2.38 8.75
C GLN A 47 -14.20 -1.51 8.41
N LYS A 48 -13.39 -1.16 9.40
CA LYS A 48 -12.19 -0.32 9.21
C LYS A 48 -11.11 -1.05 8.40
N LEU A 49 -10.96 -2.35 8.61
CA LEU A 49 -9.97 -3.19 7.92
C LEU A 49 -10.45 -3.66 6.54
N SER A 50 -11.77 -3.71 6.32
CA SER A 50 -12.39 -4.05 5.03
C SER A 50 -12.45 -2.87 4.06
N VAL A 51 -12.01 -1.66 4.45
CA VAL A 51 -11.84 -0.54 3.51
C VAL A 51 -10.87 -1.01 2.42
N VAL A 52 -11.48 -1.39 1.30
CA VAL A 52 -10.82 -2.01 0.14
C VAL A 52 -9.74 -1.06 -0.33
N ARG A 53 -8.49 -1.52 -0.32
CA ARG A 53 -7.42 -0.88 -1.11
C ARG A 53 -7.96 -0.79 -2.52
N ARG A 54 -8.18 0.42 -3.04
CA ARG A 54 -8.57 0.60 -4.44
C ARG A 54 -7.51 -0.08 -5.28
N SER A 55 -7.89 -1.13 -5.99
CA SER A 55 -6.99 -1.79 -6.90
C SER A 55 -6.61 -0.78 -7.98
N SER A 56 -5.32 -0.47 -8.11
CA SER A 56 -4.85 0.30 -9.25
C SER A 56 -4.95 -0.56 -10.50
N LYS A 57 -5.19 0.07 -11.65
CA LYS A 57 -5.05 -0.60 -12.96
C LYS A 57 -3.61 -1.08 -13.21
N LEU A 58 -2.65 -0.60 -12.42
CA LEU A 58 -1.25 -1.00 -12.44
C LEU A 58 -0.93 -2.20 -11.53
N ASP A 59 -1.82 -2.55 -10.59
CA ASP A 59 -1.57 -3.65 -9.63
C ASP A 59 -1.25 -4.98 -10.32
N PRO A 60 -1.90 -5.38 -11.44
CA PRO A 60 -1.56 -6.62 -12.14
C PRO A 60 -0.13 -6.66 -12.69
N PHE A 61 0.52 -5.51 -12.82
CA PHE A 61 1.86 -5.38 -13.40
C PHE A 61 2.93 -5.09 -12.33
N GLU A 62 2.55 -4.97 -11.05
CA GLU A 62 3.44 -4.53 -9.96
C GLU A 62 4.74 -5.35 -9.91
N GLU A 63 4.65 -6.68 -9.94
CA GLU A 63 5.81 -7.58 -9.86
C GLU A 63 6.80 -7.36 -11.00
N ILE A 64 6.30 -7.25 -12.23
CA ILE A 64 7.12 -7.06 -13.45
C ILE A 64 7.93 -5.76 -13.35
N TYR A 65 7.31 -4.69 -12.85
CA TYR A 65 7.98 -3.39 -12.76
C TYR A 65 8.90 -3.29 -11.54
N LEU A 66 8.60 -4.00 -10.44
CA LEU A 66 9.52 -4.11 -9.32
C LEU A 66 10.80 -4.85 -9.70
N GLU A 67 10.71 -5.93 -10.48
CA GLU A 67 11.87 -6.66 -11.00
C GLU A 67 12.69 -5.81 -11.99
N LYS A 68 12.02 -5.00 -12.80
CA LYS A 68 12.68 -4.07 -13.72
C LYS A 68 13.41 -2.95 -12.96
N LEU A 69 12.80 -2.41 -11.91
CA LEU A 69 13.40 -1.38 -11.06
C LEU A 69 14.57 -1.93 -10.23
N SER A 70 14.53 -3.19 -9.81
CA SER A 70 15.68 -3.82 -9.12
C SER A 70 16.87 -3.98 -10.06
N SER A 71 16.62 -4.28 -11.34
CA SER A 71 17.64 -4.37 -12.39
C SER A 71 18.19 -3.01 -12.82
N TYR A 72 17.36 -1.96 -12.79
CA TYR A 72 17.72 -0.60 -13.21
C TYR A 72 17.33 0.46 -12.17
N PRO A 73 18.04 0.53 -11.02
CA PRO A 73 17.63 1.34 -9.87
C PRO A 73 17.68 2.86 -10.09
N LYS A 74 18.32 3.34 -11.16
CA LYS A 74 18.37 4.77 -11.53
C LYS A 74 17.34 5.16 -12.60
N GLU A 75 16.47 4.24 -13.01
CA GLU A 75 15.50 4.51 -14.04
C GLU A 75 14.41 5.49 -13.56
N ARG A 76 14.09 6.47 -14.39
CA ARG A 76 13.10 7.51 -14.06
C ARG A 76 11.69 7.02 -14.37
N ALA A 77 10.72 7.42 -13.55
CA ALA A 77 9.30 7.08 -13.70
C ALA A 77 8.75 7.33 -15.13
N ASN A 78 9.14 8.44 -15.77
CA ASN A 78 8.69 8.75 -17.15
C ASN A 78 9.14 7.69 -18.17
N LYS A 79 10.34 7.13 -18.01
CA LYS A 79 10.85 6.12 -18.93
C LYS A 79 10.14 4.79 -18.70
N LEU A 80 9.91 4.43 -17.44
CA LEU A 80 9.14 3.26 -17.05
C LEU A 80 7.70 3.33 -17.62
N TYR A 81 7.05 4.50 -17.52
CA TYR A 81 5.72 4.74 -18.08
C TYR A 81 5.68 4.60 -19.61
N ARG A 82 6.69 5.14 -20.32
CA ARG A 82 6.79 4.97 -21.78
C ARG A 82 6.91 3.50 -22.18
N HIS A 83 7.70 2.73 -21.43
CA HIS A 83 7.78 1.28 -21.63
C HIS A 83 6.44 0.60 -21.35
N PHE A 84 5.76 0.98 -20.26
CA PHE A 84 4.43 0.47 -19.93
C PHE A 84 3.39 0.68 -21.04
N VAL A 85 3.29 1.90 -21.56
CA VAL A 85 2.35 2.23 -22.65
C VAL A 85 2.69 1.48 -23.94
N LYS A 86 4.00 1.27 -24.21
CA LYS A 86 4.46 0.51 -25.37
C LYS A 86 4.12 -0.97 -25.26
N ASP A 87 4.34 -1.56 -24.09
CA ASP A 87 4.15 -2.99 -23.85
C ASP A 87 2.65 -3.34 -23.65
N HIS A 88 1.83 -2.37 -23.24
CA HIS A 88 0.40 -2.53 -23.00
C HIS A 88 -0.45 -1.42 -23.67
N PRO A 89 -0.63 -1.47 -25.00
CA PRO A 89 -1.39 -0.45 -25.72
C PRO A 89 -2.89 -0.43 -25.36
N ALA A 90 -3.46 -1.56 -24.93
CA ALA A 90 -4.89 -1.69 -24.59
C ALA A 90 -5.27 -0.96 -23.28
N THR A 91 -4.32 -0.70 -22.38
CA THR A 91 -4.51 0.04 -21.12
C THR A 91 -4.23 1.54 -21.27
N SER A 92 -3.69 1.96 -22.41
CA SER A 92 -3.32 3.35 -22.76
C SER A 92 -4.51 4.31 -22.82
N SER A 93 -5.68 3.85 -23.32
CA SER A 93 -6.88 4.67 -23.48
C SER A 93 -7.57 5.10 -22.17
N PHE A 94 -7.06 4.64 -21.03
CA PHE A 94 -7.74 4.74 -19.73
C PHE A 94 -7.00 5.59 -18.69
N ILE A 95 -5.88 6.23 -19.07
CA ILE A 95 -5.10 7.10 -18.20
C ILE A 95 -5.15 8.52 -18.79
N PRO A 96 -5.88 9.46 -18.17
CA PRO A 96 -5.89 10.84 -18.62
C PRO A 96 -4.59 11.50 -18.15
N PHE A 97 -3.51 11.32 -18.91
CA PHE A 97 -2.35 12.18 -18.75
C PHE A 97 -1.69 12.44 -20.09
N ALA A 98 -1.82 13.69 -20.50
CA ALA A 98 -1.28 14.30 -21.71
C ALA A 98 0.19 13.93 -21.92
N ILE A 99 0.46 13.10 -22.92
CA ILE A 99 1.77 13.01 -23.58
C ILE A 99 1.55 13.02 -25.10
N GLU A 100 0.71 13.93 -25.58
CA GLU A 100 0.56 14.18 -27.02
C GLU A 100 1.62 15.15 -27.57
N SER A 101 2.62 15.55 -26.78
CA SER A 101 3.56 16.60 -27.19
C SER A 101 5.01 16.41 -26.72
N LEU A 102 5.54 15.18 -26.72
CA LEU A 102 7.00 15.01 -26.61
C LEU A 102 7.58 14.39 -27.89
N PRO A 103 8.41 15.14 -28.65
CA PRO A 103 8.99 14.64 -29.87
C PRO A 103 9.87 13.42 -29.59
N SER A 104 9.73 12.44 -30.46
CA SER A 104 10.58 11.27 -30.60
C SER A 104 11.97 11.69 -31.05
N SER A 105 12.83 12.04 -30.11
CA SER A 105 14.25 12.27 -30.39
C SER A 105 15.10 11.53 -29.37
N ILE A 106 15.68 10.44 -29.86
CA ILE A 106 17.05 9.90 -29.67
C ILE A 106 17.70 10.14 -28.31
#